data_AF-A0A265UZV2-F1
#
_entry.id   AF-A0A265UZV2-F1
#
_cell.length_a   1.000
_cell.length_b   1.000
_cell.length_c   1.000
_cell.angle_alpha   90.00
_cell.angle_beta   90.00
_cell.angle_gamma   90.00
#
_symmetry.space_group_name_H-M   'P 1'
#
loop_
_entity.id
_entity.type
_entity.pdbx_description
1 polymer ?
#
loop_
_entity_poly.entity_id
_entity_poly.type
_entity_poly.pdbx_seq_one_letter_code
_entity_poly.pdbx_strand_id
1 'polypeptide(L)'
;MSEKLPQNNQNEEVDLGQLFNAIGKLFNRLFEFIGKILKGIFSAIIYLIKPFVVNFKLVSLVVLGAAILGFVYEKLEKPIYTSDMIVKPYFDSKYQLSNNIDYFNELINSERLDVLADIFEIDTVEAKSLKRFDLKQGPESPNKLFQEYDEYIQSVDTSLVDSLTYEQYVENRDLFSGDVYTIIAKSYRKDIFPNLEPGLRKTFINELSEKIKARRDTISDIEIQSLEQQLKRLDTIQKTYLEVLKNESERSKLSIDFGSSLPLQESKTETKEYEVLLKELEIRQALKNLRTTLAEENTYYDVLSNFDGIGSKEVSFKQNFTLLLPVLALIGLFFAFFGIKVFNFIKNYD
;
A
#
# COMPACT_ATOMS: atom_id res chain seq x y z
N MET A 1 25.12 -60.68 68.28
CA MET A 1 26.29 -61.21 67.55
C MET A 1 26.41 -60.43 66.25
N SER A 2 27.55 -59.81 66.04
CA SER A 2 27.92 -59.12 64.79
C SER A 2 27.97 -60.07 63.60
N GLU A 3 28.03 -59.46 62.42
CA GLU A 3 28.30 -59.99 61.07
C GLU A 3 27.05 -60.14 60.21
N LYS A 4 26.93 -59.53 59.01
CA LYS A 4 27.85 -58.76 58.17
C LYS A 4 26.97 -57.91 57.25
N LEU A 5 27.26 -56.62 57.12
CA LEU A 5 26.96 -55.92 55.86
C LEU A 5 27.79 -56.57 54.76
N PRO A 6 27.23 -56.88 53.58
CA PRO A 6 28.07 -56.96 52.40
C PRO A 6 28.26 -55.53 51.89
N GLN A 7 29.46 -55.00 52.14
CA GLN A 7 29.97 -53.87 51.41
C GLN A 7 30.85 -54.41 50.26
N ASN A 8 30.52 -53.93 49.06
CA ASN A 8 31.38 -53.69 47.92
C ASN A 8 31.74 -54.80 46.92
N ASN A 9 31.33 -54.47 45.69
CA ASN A 9 32.11 -54.47 44.44
C ASN A 9 32.46 -55.80 43.80
N GLN A 10 31.58 -56.20 42.88
CA GLN A 10 32.02 -56.78 41.61
C GLN A 10 31.40 -55.97 40.47
N ASN A 11 32.25 -55.11 39.91
CA ASN A 11 32.18 -54.55 38.57
C ASN A 11 30.92 -53.76 38.22
N GLU A 12 30.92 -52.49 38.64
CA GLU A 12 30.51 -51.37 37.78
C GLU A 12 31.49 -51.20 36.59
N GLU A 13 31.85 -52.29 35.92
CA GLU A 13 31.85 -52.16 34.47
C GLU A 13 30.36 -52.03 34.18
N VAL A 14 29.91 -50.83 33.82
CA VAL A 14 28.66 -50.72 33.07
C VAL A 14 28.85 -51.72 31.95
N ASP A 15 28.28 -52.91 32.09
CA ASP A 15 28.54 -54.02 31.18
C ASP A 15 28.01 -53.52 29.85
N LEU A 16 28.93 -52.98 29.05
CA LEU A 16 28.56 -52.15 27.91
C LEU A 16 27.71 -52.99 26.99
N GLY A 17 27.91 -54.31 26.96
CA GLY A 17 27.05 -55.28 26.30
C GLY A 17 25.60 -55.30 26.81
N GLN A 18 25.35 -55.22 28.12
CA GLN A 18 24.00 -55.10 28.67
C GLN A 18 23.38 -53.72 28.42
N LEU A 19 24.16 -52.65 28.52
CA LEU A 19 23.70 -51.30 28.18
C LEU A 19 23.36 -51.20 26.68
N PHE A 20 24.21 -51.70 25.79
CA PHE A 20 23.98 -51.78 24.35
C PHE A 20 22.79 -52.67 24.01
N ASN A 21 22.57 -53.77 24.74
CA ASN A 21 21.37 -54.61 24.57
C ASN A 21 20.09 -53.92 25.06
N ALA A 22 20.14 -53.17 26.16
CA ALA A 22 19.01 -52.38 26.65
C ALA A 22 18.67 -51.23 25.70
N ILE A 23 19.69 -50.52 25.20
CA ILE A 23 19.58 -49.48 24.18
C ILE A 23 19.04 -50.09 22.87
N GLY A 24 19.54 -51.25 22.43
CA GLY A 24 19.05 -51.95 21.26
C GLY A 24 17.58 -52.37 21.36
N LYS A 25 17.14 -52.84 22.54
CA LYS A 25 15.72 -53.13 22.81
C LYS A 25 14.86 -51.86 22.82
N LEU A 26 15.39 -50.73 23.30
CA LEU A 26 14.71 -49.44 23.26
C LEU A 26 14.52 -48.96 21.81
N PHE A 27 15.57 -49.01 20.99
CA PHE A 27 15.51 -48.67 19.57
C PHE A 27 14.58 -49.61 18.79
N ASN A 28 14.61 -50.92 19.04
CA ASN A 28 13.67 -51.85 18.40
C ASN A 28 12.21 -51.51 18.73
N ARG A 29 11.90 -51.20 20.00
CA ARG A 29 10.55 -50.76 20.39
C ARG A 29 10.16 -49.43 19.75
N LEU A 30 11.11 -48.49 19.63
CA LEU A 30 10.89 -47.22 18.96
C LEU A 30 10.58 -47.41 17.46
N PHE A 31 11.35 -48.24 16.75
CA PHE A 31 11.11 -48.55 15.34
C PHE A 31 9.81 -49.33 15.12
N GLU A 32 9.46 -50.27 16.01
CA GLU A 32 8.17 -50.95 15.98
C GLU A 32 7.00 -49.99 16.23
N PHE A 33 7.15 -49.02 17.14
CA PHE A 33 6.16 -47.99 17.40
C PHE A 33 5.96 -47.07 16.18
N ILE A 34 7.06 -46.56 15.62
CA ILE A 34 7.03 -45.75 14.38
C ILE A 34 6.43 -46.56 13.22
N GLY A 35 6.81 -47.84 13.08
CA GLY A 35 6.29 -48.74 12.07
C GLY A 35 4.77 -48.97 12.21
N LYS A 36 4.27 -49.11 13.44
CA LYS A 36 2.82 -49.21 13.72
C LYS A 36 2.09 -47.90 13.37
N ILE A 37 2.65 -46.74 13.71
CA ILE A 37 2.07 -45.44 13.36
C ILE A 37 2.00 -45.27 11.84
N LEU A 38 3.12 -45.50 11.15
CA LEU A 38 3.18 -45.40 9.69
C LEU A 38 2.18 -46.36 9.04
N LYS A 39 2.11 -47.62 9.48
CA LYS A 39 1.12 -48.58 8.98
C LYS A 39 -0.32 -48.12 9.24
N GLY A 40 -0.59 -47.52 10.39
CA GLY A 40 -1.88 -46.91 10.73
C GLY A 40 -2.24 -45.79 9.76
N ILE A 41 -1.33 -44.84 9.54
CA ILE A 41 -1.50 -43.73 8.59
C ILE A 41 -1.74 -44.24 7.17
N PHE A 42 -0.90 -45.16 6.69
CA PHE A 42 -1.07 -45.76 5.35
C PHE A 42 -2.42 -46.47 5.23
N SER A 43 -2.85 -47.22 6.25
CA SER A 43 -4.15 -47.87 6.24
C SER A 43 -5.30 -46.86 6.18
N ALA A 44 -5.22 -45.77 6.94
CA ALA A 44 -6.21 -44.71 6.94
C ALA A 44 -6.33 -44.05 5.57
N ILE A 45 -5.19 -43.73 4.93
CA ILE A 45 -5.14 -43.19 3.57
C ILE A 45 -5.78 -44.16 2.57
N ILE A 46 -5.46 -45.45 2.65
CA ILE A 46 -6.06 -46.47 1.76
C ILE A 46 -7.58 -46.55 1.98
N TYR A 47 -8.06 -46.56 3.23
CA TYR A 47 -9.50 -46.59 3.52
C TYR A 47 -10.23 -45.34 3.04
N LEU A 48 -9.54 -44.20 3.03
CA LEU A 48 -10.01 -42.91 2.55
C LEU A 48 -10.13 -42.90 1.02
N ILE A 49 -9.15 -43.44 0.31
CA ILE A 49 -9.10 -43.47 -1.16
C ILE A 49 -9.92 -44.63 -1.75
N LYS A 50 -10.08 -45.74 -1.02
CA LYS A 50 -10.76 -46.97 -1.48
C LYS A 50 -12.14 -46.72 -2.12
N PRO A 51 -13.05 -45.89 -1.56
CA PRO A 51 -14.34 -45.60 -2.18
C PRO A 51 -14.22 -44.98 -3.57
N PHE A 52 -13.21 -44.14 -3.80
CA PHE A 52 -12.96 -43.49 -5.09
C PHE A 52 -12.43 -44.47 -6.12
N VAL A 53 -11.56 -45.40 -5.71
CA VAL A 53 -11.02 -46.44 -6.60
C VAL A 53 -12.08 -47.49 -6.96
N VAL A 54 -12.87 -47.94 -5.98
CA VAL A 54 -13.94 -48.93 -6.20
C VAL A 54 -15.03 -48.35 -7.10
N ASN A 55 -15.41 -47.09 -6.88
CA ASN A 55 -16.43 -46.41 -7.68
C ASN A 55 -15.82 -45.54 -8.79
N PHE A 56 -14.63 -45.90 -9.30
CA PHE A 56 -13.87 -45.04 -10.23
C PHE A 56 -14.67 -44.61 -11.46
N LYS A 57 -15.52 -45.50 -12.02
CA LYS A 57 -16.40 -45.17 -13.15
C LYS A 57 -17.38 -44.04 -12.82
N LEU A 58 -18.01 -44.10 -11.64
CA LEU A 58 -18.95 -43.08 -11.17
C LEU A 58 -18.21 -41.77 -10.85
N VAL A 59 -17.09 -41.85 -10.15
CA VAL A 59 -16.25 -40.68 -9.84
C VAL A 59 -15.79 -40.00 -11.13
N SER A 60 -15.28 -40.76 -12.10
CA SER A 60 -14.83 -40.23 -13.39
C SER A 60 -15.96 -39.56 -14.16
N LEU A 61 -17.16 -40.16 -14.17
CA LEU A 61 -18.34 -39.56 -14.83
C LEU A 61 -18.72 -38.22 -14.19
N VAL A 62 -18.78 -38.15 -12.86
CA VAL A 62 -19.13 -36.92 -12.13
C VAL A 62 -18.07 -35.84 -12.34
N VAL A 63 -16.78 -36.19 -12.27
CA VAL A 63 -15.66 -35.26 -12.48
C VAL A 63 -15.65 -34.71 -13.90
N LEU A 64 -15.82 -35.58 -14.91
CA LEU A 64 -15.88 -35.16 -16.31
C LEU A 64 -17.13 -34.30 -16.58
N GLY A 65 -18.29 -34.69 -16.03
CA GLY A 65 -19.51 -33.89 -16.13
C GLY A 65 -19.35 -32.51 -15.51
N ALA A 66 -18.75 -32.43 -14.31
CA ALA A 66 -18.46 -31.16 -13.64
C ALA A 66 -17.45 -30.31 -14.42
N ALA A 67 -16.45 -30.92 -15.05
CA ALA A 67 -15.48 -30.21 -15.88
C ALA A 67 -16.12 -29.62 -17.14
N ILE A 68 -16.98 -30.40 -17.83
CA ILE A 68 -17.73 -29.93 -19.00
C ILE A 68 -18.67 -28.80 -18.62
N LEU A 69 -19.42 -28.95 -17.52
CA LEU A 69 -20.31 -27.89 -17.01
C LEU A 69 -19.51 -26.63 -16.65
N GLY A 70 -18.35 -26.79 -16.03
CA GLY A 70 -17.45 -25.67 -15.70
C GLY A 70 -16.95 -24.95 -16.93
N PHE A 71 -16.56 -25.69 -17.97
CA PHE A 71 -16.13 -25.12 -19.23
C PHE A 71 -17.25 -24.35 -19.94
N VAL A 72 -18.46 -24.92 -19.99
CA VAL A 72 -19.63 -24.24 -20.56
C VAL A 72 -19.95 -22.97 -19.79
N TYR A 73 -19.94 -23.03 -18.45
CA TYR A 73 -20.18 -21.86 -17.60
C TYR A 73 -19.15 -20.75 -17.85
N GLU A 74 -17.86 -21.10 -17.88
CA GLU A 74 -16.76 -20.17 -18.13
C GLU A 74 -16.85 -19.51 -19.52
N LYS A 75 -17.35 -20.25 -20.53
CA LYS A 75 -17.54 -19.71 -21.88
C LYS A 75 -18.76 -18.78 -21.99
N LEU A 76 -19.77 -18.98 -21.16
CA LEU A 76 -20.97 -18.14 -21.09
C LEU A 76 -20.77 -16.88 -20.24
N GLU A 77 -19.80 -16.90 -19.32
CA GLU A 77 -19.48 -15.73 -18.50
C GLU A 77 -18.96 -14.57 -19.38
N LYS A 78 -19.54 -13.38 -19.18
CA LYS A 78 -19.16 -12.20 -19.95
C LYS A 78 -17.71 -11.81 -19.61
N PRO A 79 -16.86 -11.50 -20.60
CA PRO A 79 -15.52 -11.03 -20.33
C PRO A 79 -15.55 -9.73 -19.55
N ILE A 80 -14.67 -9.61 -18.56
CA ILE A 80 -14.47 -8.38 -17.78
C ILE A 80 -13.20 -7.72 -18.30
N TYR A 81 -13.31 -6.44 -18.58
CA TYR A 81 -12.23 -5.57 -18.97
C TYR A 81 -11.91 -4.63 -17.81
N THR A 82 -10.63 -4.33 -17.64
CA THR A 82 -10.12 -3.50 -16.56
C THR A 82 -9.19 -2.44 -17.14
N SER A 83 -9.32 -1.21 -16.64
CA SER A 83 -8.38 -0.13 -16.88
C SER A 83 -8.17 0.66 -15.60
N ASP A 84 -6.99 1.23 -15.46
CA ASP A 84 -6.54 1.97 -14.30
C ASP A 84 -6.18 3.43 -14.66
N MET A 85 -6.45 4.32 -13.70
CA MET A 85 -6.16 5.74 -13.75
C MET A 85 -5.39 6.10 -12.49
N ILE A 86 -4.29 6.83 -12.64
CA ILE A 86 -3.42 7.23 -11.52
C ILE A 86 -3.67 8.70 -11.22
N VAL A 87 -4.02 9.00 -9.97
CA VAL A 87 -4.35 10.34 -9.50
C VAL A 87 -3.56 10.72 -8.25
N LYS A 88 -3.28 12.01 -8.10
CA LYS A 88 -2.67 12.61 -6.91
C LYS A 88 -3.65 13.62 -6.30
N PRO A 89 -4.48 13.24 -5.31
CA PRO A 89 -5.38 14.14 -4.60
C PRO A 89 -4.62 15.15 -3.72
N TYR A 90 -5.08 16.40 -3.72
CA TYR A 90 -4.63 17.47 -2.83
C TYR A 90 -5.73 17.84 -1.82
N PHE A 91 -5.39 18.61 -0.80
CA PHE A 91 -6.34 19.16 0.18
C PHE A 91 -7.23 18.10 0.85
N ASP A 92 -6.64 16.96 1.20
CA ASP A 92 -7.34 15.82 1.80
C ASP A 92 -8.52 15.25 0.98
N SER A 93 -8.58 15.55 -0.31
CA SER A 93 -9.62 15.01 -1.21
C SER A 93 -9.54 13.49 -1.39
N LYS A 94 -8.46 12.84 -0.92
CA LYS A 94 -8.34 11.37 -0.85
C LYS A 94 -9.48 10.68 -0.10
N TYR A 95 -10.02 11.30 0.95
CA TYR A 95 -11.16 10.75 1.68
C TYR A 95 -12.45 10.84 0.85
N GLN A 96 -12.64 11.95 0.12
CA GLN A 96 -13.76 12.09 -0.80
C GLN A 96 -13.67 11.07 -1.93
N LEU A 97 -12.47 10.87 -2.49
CA LEU A 97 -12.22 9.86 -3.51
C LEU A 97 -12.66 8.47 -3.03
N SER A 98 -12.21 8.03 -1.86
CA SER A 98 -12.63 6.73 -1.31
C SER A 98 -14.13 6.61 -1.16
N ASN A 99 -14.77 7.62 -0.55
CA ASN A 99 -16.23 7.64 -0.36
C ASN A 99 -16.98 7.59 -1.71
N ASN A 100 -16.49 8.28 -2.73
CA ASN A 100 -17.09 8.24 -4.06
C ASN A 100 -16.98 6.86 -4.70
N ILE A 101 -15.83 6.19 -4.59
CA ILE A 101 -15.65 4.84 -5.11
C ILE A 101 -16.65 3.87 -4.46
N ASP A 102 -16.81 3.96 -3.14
CA ASP A 102 -17.80 3.16 -2.41
C ASP A 102 -19.23 3.51 -2.86
N TYR A 103 -19.55 4.79 -2.99
CA TYR A 103 -20.86 5.23 -3.48
C TYR A 103 -21.16 4.74 -4.90
N PHE A 104 -20.20 4.78 -5.82
CA PHE A 104 -20.39 4.24 -7.17
C PHE A 104 -20.66 2.73 -7.14
N ASN A 105 -19.96 2.00 -6.28
CA ASN A 105 -20.19 0.58 -6.09
C ASN A 105 -21.58 0.29 -5.49
N GLU A 106 -22.05 1.11 -4.56
CA GLU A 106 -23.42 1.02 -4.03
C GLU A 106 -24.48 1.27 -5.12
N LEU A 107 -24.27 2.26 -5.99
CA LEU A 107 -25.15 2.54 -7.13
C LEU A 107 -25.21 1.36 -8.11
N ILE A 108 -24.06 0.75 -8.42
CA ILE A 108 -23.99 -0.45 -9.27
C ILE A 108 -24.73 -1.61 -8.61
N ASN A 109 -24.48 -1.87 -7.33
CA ASN A 109 -25.06 -2.99 -6.59
C ASN A 109 -26.58 -2.84 -6.37
N SER A 110 -27.07 -1.61 -6.24
CA SER A 110 -28.49 -1.28 -6.08
C SER A 110 -29.23 -1.09 -7.41
N GLU A 111 -28.56 -1.31 -8.55
CA GLU A 111 -29.09 -1.11 -9.90
C GLU A 111 -29.62 0.31 -10.18
N ARG A 112 -29.10 1.32 -9.45
CA ARG A 112 -29.41 2.75 -9.64
C ARG A 112 -28.59 3.35 -10.79
N LEU A 113 -28.78 2.76 -11.97
CA LEU A 113 -28.02 3.08 -13.18
C LEU A 113 -28.32 4.46 -13.76
N ASP A 114 -29.49 5.02 -13.46
CA ASP A 114 -29.90 6.39 -13.80
C ASP A 114 -28.95 7.41 -13.17
N VAL A 115 -28.75 7.31 -11.87
CA VAL A 115 -27.87 8.21 -11.11
C VAL A 115 -26.42 8.03 -11.53
N LEU A 116 -25.99 6.78 -11.75
CA LEU A 116 -24.63 6.48 -12.19
C LEU A 116 -24.35 7.07 -13.58
N ALA A 117 -25.31 6.94 -14.50
CA ALA A 117 -25.23 7.53 -15.84
C ALA A 117 -25.12 9.05 -15.78
N ASP A 118 -25.90 9.71 -14.93
CA ASP A 118 -25.87 11.17 -14.74
C ASP A 118 -24.53 11.65 -14.16
N ILE A 119 -23.96 10.94 -13.17
CA ILE A 119 -22.66 11.29 -12.57
C ILE A 119 -21.53 11.21 -13.61
N PHE A 120 -21.53 10.16 -14.42
CA PHE A 120 -20.47 9.90 -15.40
C PHE A 120 -20.72 10.54 -16.76
N GLU A 121 -21.89 11.18 -16.96
CA GLU A 121 -22.31 11.76 -18.24
C GLU A 121 -22.29 10.75 -19.38
N ILE A 122 -22.65 9.51 -19.06
CA ILE A 122 -22.76 8.38 -20.00
C ILE A 122 -24.21 7.96 -20.15
N ASP A 123 -24.50 7.12 -21.15
CA ASP A 123 -25.84 6.56 -21.27
C ASP A 123 -26.08 5.41 -20.26
N THR A 124 -27.34 5.10 -19.99
CA THR A 124 -27.72 4.02 -19.04
C THR A 124 -27.31 2.62 -19.50
N VAL A 125 -27.09 2.40 -20.80
CA VAL A 125 -26.60 1.13 -21.36
C VAL A 125 -25.10 0.96 -21.07
N GLU A 126 -24.34 2.04 -21.17
CA GLU A 126 -22.94 2.16 -20.78
C GLU A 126 -22.78 1.99 -19.27
N ALA A 127 -23.59 2.70 -18.47
CA ALA A 127 -23.60 2.55 -17.02
C ALA A 127 -23.88 1.09 -16.59
N LYS A 128 -24.79 0.38 -17.28
CA LYS A 128 -25.08 -1.04 -17.04
C LYS A 128 -23.88 -1.96 -17.30
N SER A 129 -22.95 -1.54 -18.15
CA SER A 129 -21.75 -2.33 -18.43
C SER A 129 -20.71 -2.25 -17.31
N LEU A 130 -20.77 -1.20 -16.48
CA LEU A 130 -19.88 -1.02 -15.34
C LEU A 130 -20.16 -2.10 -14.28
N LYS A 131 -19.09 -2.73 -13.83
CA LYS A 131 -19.16 -3.82 -12.86
C LYS A 131 -18.75 -3.37 -11.47
N ARG A 132 -17.66 -2.62 -11.35
CA ARG A 132 -17.06 -2.23 -10.08
C ARG A 132 -15.96 -1.19 -10.27
N PHE A 133 -15.76 -0.37 -9.26
CA PHE A 133 -14.59 0.47 -9.08
C PHE A 133 -13.78 -0.03 -7.87
N ASP A 134 -12.45 -0.04 -7.97
CA ASP A 134 -11.54 -0.33 -6.88
C ASP A 134 -10.55 0.82 -6.68
N LEU A 135 -10.16 1.08 -5.44
CA LEU A 135 -9.15 2.07 -5.08
C LEU A 135 -7.94 1.35 -4.46
N LYS A 136 -6.73 1.69 -4.91
CA LYS A 136 -5.48 1.19 -4.35
C LYS A 136 -4.49 2.33 -4.14
N GLN A 137 -3.51 2.11 -3.26
CA GLN A 137 -2.32 2.95 -3.24
C GLN A 137 -1.67 2.93 -4.62
N GLY A 138 -1.22 4.08 -5.06
CA GLY A 138 -0.52 4.27 -6.33
C GLY A 138 0.91 3.75 -6.29
N PRO A 139 1.61 3.81 -7.43
CA PRO A 139 3.02 3.46 -7.46
C PRO A 139 3.83 4.47 -6.63
N GLU A 140 4.47 3.98 -5.58
CA GLU A 140 5.36 4.78 -4.73
C GLU A 140 6.83 4.41 -4.98
N SER A 141 7.70 5.42 -4.99
CA SER A 141 9.14 5.20 -5.12
C SER A 141 9.70 4.64 -3.80
N PRO A 142 10.53 3.58 -3.84
CA PRO A 142 11.20 3.07 -2.64
C PRO A 142 12.00 4.15 -1.89
N ASN A 143 12.58 5.10 -2.62
CA ASN A 143 13.31 6.21 -2.01
C ASN A 143 12.40 7.14 -1.22
N LYS A 144 11.17 7.36 -1.69
CA LYS A 144 10.17 8.18 -0.99
C LYS A 144 9.71 7.47 0.28
N LEU A 145 9.40 6.16 0.20
CA LEU A 145 9.08 5.35 1.37
C LEU A 145 10.18 5.37 2.43
N PHE A 146 11.45 5.33 2.00
CA PHE A 146 12.58 5.43 2.90
C PHE A 146 12.68 6.79 3.59
N GLN A 147 12.42 7.89 2.87
CA GLN A 147 12.38 9.24 3.45
C GLN A 147 11.25 9.37 4.47
N GLU A 148 10.05 8.91 4.15
CA GLU A 148 8.92 8.95 5.08
C GLU A 148 9.14 8.07 6.32
N TYR A 149 9.85 6.94 6.16
CA TYR A 149 10.28 6.12 7.29
C TYR A 149 11.33 6.85 8.15
N ASP A 150 12.31 7.53 7.56
CA ASP A 150 13.31 8.32 8.29
C ASP A 150 12.63 9.44 9.10
N GLU A 151 11.69 10.16 8.50
CA GLU A 151 10.88 11.18 9.19
C GLU A 151 10.04 10.58 10.32
N TYR A 152 9.44 9.40 10.10
CA TYR A 152 8.70 8.68 11.13
C TYR A 152 9.60 8.28 12.30
N ILE A 153 10.78 7.73 12.04
CA ILE A 153 11.76 7.34 13.06
C ILE A 153 12.27 8.55 13.86
N GLN A 154 12.43 9.71 13.22
CA GLN A 154 12.79 10.94 13.90
C GLN A 154 11.66 11.51 14.78
N SER A 155 10.41 11.16 14.48
CA SER A 155 9.23 11.61 15.25
C SER A 155 8.92 10.77 16.49
N VAL A 156 9.43 9.53 16.54
CA VAL A 156 9.17 8.60 17.64
C VAL A 156 10.23 8.71 18.74
N ASP A 157 9.85 8.33 19.96
CA ASP A 157 10.78 8.34 21.08
C ASP A 157 11.92 7.33 20.85
N THR A 158 13.15 7.75 21.13
CA THR A 158 14.39 6.98 20.86
C THR A 158 14.38 5.56 21.46
N SER A 159 13.63 5.34 22.54
CA SER A 159 13.48 4.03 23.18
C SER A 159 12.69 3.01 22.35
N LEU A 160 11.93 3.46 21.35
CA LEU A 160 11.11 2.63 20.46
C LEU A 160 11.73 2.44 19.07
N VAL A 161 12.80 3.18 18.74
CA VAL A 161 13.43 3.15 17.40
C VAL A 161 13.96 1.75 17.06
N ASP A 162 14.60 1.08 18.03
CA ASP A 162 15.18 -0.25 17.83
C ASP A 162 14.15 -1.35 17.53
N SER A 163 12.86 -1.11 17.84
CA SER A 163 11.77 -2.07 17.59
C SER A 163 10.95 -1.79 16.34
N LEU A 164 11.17 -0.66 15.66
CA LEU A 164 10.39 -0.24 14.48
C LEU A 164 11.21 -0.46 13.21
N THR A 165 11.02 -1.61 12.54
CA THR A 165 11.74 -1.88 11.28
C THR A 165 11.07 -1.25 10.06
N TYR A 166 11.85 -1.00 9.01
CA TYR A 166 11.34 -0.48 7.74
C TYR A 166 10.27 -1.41 7.13
N GLU A 167 10.47 -2.72 7.19
CA GLU A 167 9.52 -3.70 6.66
C GLU A 167 8.18 -3.63 7.39
N GLN A 168 8.20 -3.55 8.73
CA GLN A 168 6.99 -3.39 9.54
C GLN A 168 6.29 -2.05 9.26
N TYR A 169 7.05 -0.98 9.02
CA TYR A 169 6.47 0.30 8.62
C TYR A 169 5.72 0.18 7.30
N VAL A 170 6.33 -0.41 6.27
CA VAL A 170 5.71 -0.58 4.95
C VAL A 170 4.49 -1.51 5.02
N GLU A 171 4.57 -2.62 5.76
CA GLU A 171 3.46 -3.59 5.88
C GLU A 171 2.24 -3.04 6.62
N ASN A 172 2.43 -2.13 7.57
CA ASN A 172 1.35 -1.58 8.41
C ASN A 172 0.79 -0.24 7.91
N ARG A 173 1.20 0.25 6.73
CA ARG A 173 0.67 1.50 6.17
C ARG A 173 -0.80 1.38 5.79
N ASP A 174 -1.55 2.43 6.11
CA ASP A 174 -2.95 2.57 5.72
C ASP A 174 -3.04 2.99 4.24
N LEU A 175 -4.17 2.67 3.58
CA LEU A 175 -4.48 3.12 2.21
C LEU A 175 -4.30 4.64 2.08
N PHE A 176 -4.67 5.40 3.12
CA PHE A 176 -4.62 6.86 3.14
C PHE A 176 -3.25 7.45 3.48
N SER A 177 -2.24 6.63 3.75
CA SER A 177 -0.87 7.12 4.03
C SER A 177 -0.17 7.66 2.80
N GLY A 178 -0.53 7.19 1.60
CA GLY A 178 0.07 7.64 0.35
C GLY A 178 -0.53 8.93 -0.21
N ASP A 179 0.20 9.54 -1.14
CA ASP A 179 -0.23 10.74 -1.89
C ASP A 179 -0.75 10.41 -3.29
N VAL A 180 -0.44 9.23 -3.81
CA VAL A 180 -0.80 8.79 -5.15
C VAL A 180 -1.73 7.58 -5.03
N TYR A 181 -2.77 7.54 -5.86
CA TYR A 181 -3.80 6.51 -5.83
C TYR A 181 -4.06 5.97 -7.23
N THR A 182 -4.36 4.68 -7.32
CA THR A 182 -4.80 4.02 -8.55
C THR A 182 -6.28 3.71 -8.45
N ILE A 183 -7.07 4.34 -9.31
CA ILE A 183 -8.49 4.05 -9.51
C ILE A 183 -8.58 2.99 -10.59
N ILE A 184 -9.19 1.85 -10.27
CA ILE A 184 -9.35 0.73 -11.19
C ILE A 184 -10.84 0.60 -11.52
N ALA A 185 -11.20 0.75 -12.79
CA ALA A 185 -12.55 0.55 -13.27
C ALA A 185 -12.67 -0.81 -13.96
N LYS A 186 -13.76 -1.54 -13.69
CA LYS A 186 -14.07 -2.84 -14.30
C LYS A 186 -15.39 -2.77 -15.05
N SER A 187 -15.42 -3.26 -16.28
CA SER A 187 -16.61 -3.23 -17.15
C SER A 187 -16.72 -4.47 -18.04
N TYR A 188 -17.94 -4.80 -18.47
CA TYR A 188 -18.19 -5.77 -19.54
C TYR A 188 -17.89 -5.22 -20.94
N ARG A 189 -17.75 -3.90 -21.08
CA ARG A 189 -17.31 -3.22 -22.31
C ARG A 189 -15.85 -2.80 -22.19
N LYS A 190 -15.10 -2.97 -23.28
CA LYS A 190 -13.65 -2.67 -23.32
C LYS A 190 -13.32 -1.20 -23.60
N ASP A 191 -14.29 -0.43 -24.09
CA ASP A 191 -14.13 0.90 -24.69
C ASP A 191 -14.74 2.03 -23.86
N ILE A 192 -15.26 1.74 -22.66
CA ILE A 192 -15.99 2.70 -21.82
C ILE A 192 -15.09 3.59 -20.95
N PHE A 193 -13.85 3.16 -20.67
CA PHE A 193 -13.02 3.77 -19.62
C PHE A 193 -12.72 5.26 -19.83
N PRO A 194 -12.39 5.75 -21.04
CA PRO A 194 -12.18 7.17 -21.27
C PRO A 194 -13.41 8.04 -20.96
N ASN A 195 -14.62 7.49 -21.14
CA ASN A 195 -15.87 8.20 -20.89
C ASN A 195 -16.11 8.42 -19.39
N LEU A 196 -15.44 7.68 -18.50
CA LEU A 196 -15.62 7.80 -17.05
C LEU A 196 -14.82 8.96 -16.45
N GLU A 197 -13.80 9.45 -17.16
CA GLU A 197 -12.92 10.50 -16.63
C GLU A 197 -13.65 11.81 -16.31
N PRO A 198 -14.51 12.37 -17.18
CA PRO A 198 -15.21 13.63 -16.88
C PRO A 198 -16.05 13.57 -15.61
N GLY A 199 -16.74 12.44 -15.38
CA GLY A 199 -17.51 12.20 -14.16
C GLY A 199 -16.64 12.10 -12.92
N LEU A 200 -15.56 11.28 -12.98
CA LEU A 200 -14.60 11.20 -11.87
C LEU A 200 -14.08 12.58 -11.50
N ARG A 201 -13.66 13.36 -12.49
CA ARG A 201 -13.09 14.70 -12.34
C ARG A 201 -13.96 15.67 -11.53
N LYS A 202 -15.28 15.52 -11.56
CA LYS A 202 -16.23 16.38 -10.82
C LYS A 202 -16.47 15.94 -9.38
N THR A 203 -16.19 14.68 -9.07
CA THR A 203 -16.55 14.09 -7.78
C THR A 203 -15.48 14.28 -6.71
N PHE A 204 -14.25 14.65 -7.08
CA PHE A 204 -13.15 14.85 -6.13
C PHE A 204 -13.32 16.02 -5.15
N ILE A 205 -14.27 16.93 -5.39
CA ILE A 205 -14.42 18.17 -4.60
C ILE A 205 -15.42 17.96 -3.47
N ASN A 206 -15.05 18.34 -2.25
CA ASN A 206 -15.97 18.44 -1.12
C ASN A 206 -15.73 19.71 -0.30
N GLU A 207 -16.65 20.00 0.62
CA GLU A 207 -16.61 21.20 1.48
C GLU A 207 -15.30 21.29 2.31
N LEU A 208 -14.79 20.15 2.77
CA LEU A 208 -13.54 20.10 3.54
C LEU A 208 -12.36 20.54 2.68
N SER A 209 -12.19 19.93 1.49
CA SER A 209 -11.11 20.25 0.56
C SER A 209 -11.18 21.69 0.10
N GLU A 210 -12.39 22.23 -0.16
CA GLU A 210 -12.59 23.65 -0.46
C GLU A 210 -12.10 24.54 0.67
N LYS A 211 -12.46 24.22 1.92
CA LYS A 211 -12.04 24.97 3.10
C LYS A 211 -10.53 24.92 3.31
N ILE A 212 -9.90 23.76 3.13
CA ILE A 212 -8.44 23.60 3.26
C ILE A 212 -7.72 24.41 2.18
N LYS A 213 -8.18 24.31 0.92
CA LYS A 213 -7.62 25.10 -0.19
C LYS A 213 -7.76 26.60 0.07
N ALA A 214 -8.95 27.08 0.43
CA ALA A 214 -9.20 28.49 0.71
C ALA A 214 -8.34 29.01 1.85
N ARG A 215 -8.16 28.21 2.92
CA ARG A 215 -7.26 28.55 4.02
C ARG A 215 -5.81 28.64 3.55
N ARG A 216 -5.33 27.67 2.74
CA ARG A 216 -3.98 27.67 2.17
C ARG A 216 -3.76 28.89 1.30
N ASP A 217 -4.67 29.15 0.36
CA ASP A 217 -4.63 30.33 -0.53
C ASP A 217 -4.53 31.63 0.28
N THR A 218 -5.37 31.79 1.31
CA THR A 218 -5.36 32.98 2.18
C THR A 218 -4.03 33.15 2.93
N ILE A 219 -3.50 32.07 3.49
CA ILE A 219 -2.22 32.12 4.23
C ILE A 219 -1.08 32.47 3.28
N SER A 220 -1.03 31.82 2.12
CA SER A 220 -0.02 32.08 1.09
C SER A 220 -0.08 33.51 0.57
N ASP A 221 -1.26 34.08 0.37
CA ASP A 221 -1.43 35.48 -0.04
C ASP A 221 -0.89 36.45 1.02
N ILE A 222 -1.17 36.21 2.30
CA ILE A 222 -0.63 37.00 3.41
C ILE A 222 0.90 36.92 3.43
N GLU A 223 1.46 35.74 3.22
CA GLU A 223 2.90 35.52 3.21
C GLU A 223 3.59 36.20 2.02
N ILE A 224 3.01 36.11 0.81
CA ILE A 224 3.48 36.85 -0.37
C ILE A 224 3.51 38.34 -0.08
N GLN A 225 2.42 38.90 0.45
CA GLN A 225 2.34 40.32 0.77
C GLN A 225 3.39 40.73 1.81
N SER A 226 3.62 39.89 2.82
CA SER A 226 4.66 40.11 3.83
C SER A 226 6.06 40.13 3.20
N LEU A 227 6.38 39.13 2.36
CA LEU A 227 7.67 39.03 1.69
C LEU A 227 7.90 40.18 0.70
N GLU A 228 6.88 40.61 -0.04
CA GLU A 228 6.95 41.78 -0.92
C GLU A 228 7.18 43.07 -0.14
N GLN A 229 6.55 43.24 1.02
CA GLN A 229 6.81 44.37 1.91
C GLN A 229 8.24 44.35 2.47
N GLN A 230 8.74 43.17 2.85
CA GLN A 230 10.13 43.01 3.31
C GLN A 230 11.12 43.36 2.19
N LEU A 231 10.87 42.89 0.96
CA LEU A 231 11.68 43.22 -0.20
C LEU A 231 11.70 44.74 -0.46
N LYS A 232 10.54 45.41 -0.41
CA LYS A 232 10.45 46.87 -0.56
C LYS A 232 11.21 47.64 0.54
N ARG A 233 11.18 47.15 1.78
CA ARG A 233 11.95 47.73 2.89
C ARG A 233 13.46 47.53 2.67
N LEU A 234 13.86 46.36 2.21
CA LEU A 234 15.25 46.04 1.89
C LEU A 234 15.78 46.94 0.77
N ASP A 235 15.01 47.14 -0.30
CA ASP A 235 15.34 48.08 -1.38
C ASP A 235 15.53 49.51 -0.85
N THR A 236 14.74 49.91 0.14
CA THR A 236 14.86 51.23 0.78
C THR A 236 16.15 51.33 1.60
N ILE A 237 16.49 50.29 2.36
CA ILE A 237 17.74 50.22 3.12
C ILE A 237 18.95 50.25 2.18
N GLN A 238 18.92 49.48 1.07
CA GLN A 238 19.96 49.49 0.05
C GLN A 238 20.17 50.89 -0.52
N LYS A 239 19.09 51.59 -0.90
CA LYS A 239 19.15 52.95 -1.43
C LYS A 239 19.75 53.94 -0.43
N THR A 240 19.28 53.93 0.81
CA THR A 240 19.82 54.80 1.88
C THR A 240 21.28 54.51 2.14
N TYR A 241 21.68 53.23 2.13
CA TYR A 241 23.06 52.84 2.34
C TYR A 241 23.98 53.29 1.19
N LEU A 242 23.55 53.10 -0.06
CA LEU A 242 24.26 53.59 -1.25
C LEU A 242 24.38 55.13 -1.24
N GLU A 243 23.35 55.83 -0.76
CA GLU A 243 23.37 57.29 -0.60
C GLU A 243 24.39 57.73 0.46
N VAL A 244 24.45 57.04 1.61
CA VAL A 244 25.46 57.30 2.66
C VAL A 244 26.87 57.08 2.11
N LEU A 245 27.12 55.95 1.43
CA LEU A 245 28.42 55.67 0.80
C LEU A 245 28.81 56.75 -0.22
N LYS A 246 27.85 57.19 -1.04
CA LYS A 246 28.07 58.27 -2.00
C LYS A 246 28.45 59.57 -1.29
N ASN A 247 27.70 59.97 -0.27
CA ASN A 247 27.94 61.19 0.50
C ASN A 247 29.28 61.17 1.25
N GLU A 248 29.69 60.02 1.82
CA GLU A 248 31.01 59.84 2.44
C GLU A 248 32.14 59.97 1.42
N SER A 249 31.97 59.37 0.23
CA SER A 249 32.95 59.46 -0.86
C SER A 249 33.10 60.88 -1.45
N GLU A 250 32.02 61.67 -1.44
CA GLU A 250 32.05 63.07 -1.87
C GLU A 250 32.68 63.96 -0.79
N ARG A 251 32.45 63.67 0.49
CA ARG A 251 33.09 64.37 1.61
C ARG A 251 34.60 64.10 1.71
N SER A 252 35.05 62.87 1.45
CA SER A 252 36.49 62.55 1.45
C SER A 252 37.27 63.27 0.34
N LYS A 253 36.60 63.62 -0.78
CA LYS A 253 37.17 64.48 -1.84
C LYS A 253 37.24 65.96 -1.46
N LEU A 254 36.45 66.42 -0.48
CA LEU A 254 36.40 67.81 0.00
C LEU A 254 37.33 68.07 1.20
N SER A 255 37.85 67.02 1.85
CA SER A 255 38.80 67.11 2.96
C SER A 255 40.24 66.82 2.51
N ILE A 256 40.75 67.59 1.55
CA ILE A 256 42.19 67.75 1.34
C ILE A 256 42.53 69.20 1.71
N ASP A 257 42.49 69.52 3.01
CA ASP A 257 43.30 70.60 3.55
C ASP A 257 43.59 70.43 5.06
N PHE A 258 44.90 70.47 5.37
CA PHE A 258 45.63 70.57 6.63
C PHE A 258 45.39 69.62 7.83
N GLY A 259 46.39 68.75 8.04
CA GLY A 259 47.17 68.72 9.30
C GLY A 259 46.69 67.80 10.43
N SER A 260 47.62 66.94 10.89
CA SER A 260 47.64 66.19 12.15
C SER A 260 47.25 64.71 12.09
N SER A 261 48.17 63.94 12.66
CA SER A 261 48.24 62.49 12.85
C SER A 261 47.02 61.88 13.54
N LEU A 262 46.40 60.89 12.91
CA LEU A 262 45.93 59.65 13.55
C LEU A 262 45.59 58.64 12.43
N PRO A 263 46.17 57.43 12.39
CA PRO A 263 45.66 56.40 11.50
C PRO A 263 44.32 55.93 12.08
N LEU A 264 43.21 56.36 11.47
CA LEU A 264 41.91 55.75 11.76
C LEU A 264 42.04 54.26 11.39
N GLN A 265 41.92 53.41 12.40
CA GLN A 265 41.72 51.98 12.20
C GLN A 265 40.52 51.79 11.26
N GLU A 266 40.78 51.38 10.03
CA GLU A 266 39.79 50.73 9.19
C GLU A 266 39.41 49.42 9.88
N SER A 267 38.43 49.49 10.80
CA SER A 267 37.77 48.30 11.28
C SER A 267 37.07 47.69 10.07
N LYS A 268 37.66 46.63 9.53
CA LYS A 268 37.16 45.81 8.43
C LYS A 268 35.65 45.94 8.26
N THR A 269 35.23 46.68 7.24
CA THR A 269 33.87 46.70 6.72
C THR A 269 33.61 45.34 6.07
N GLU A 270 33.46 44.28 6.87
CA GLU A 270 32.99 43.00 6.37
C GLU A 270 31.52 43.17 5.94
N THR A 271 31.35 43.51 4.66
CA THR A 271 30.34 43.02 3.71
C THR A 271 28.85 43.18 4.07
N LYS A 272 28.41 44.32 4.63
CA LYS A 272 26.98 44.58 4.89
C LYS A 272 26.13 44.58 3.60
N GLU A 273 26.71 45.01 2.48
CA GLU A 273 26.07 44.98 1.16
C GLU A 273 25.84 43.56 0.67
N TYR A 274 26.81 42.69 0.92
CA TYR A 274 26.70 41.28 0.61
C TYR A 274 25.64 40.61 1.48
N GLU A 275 25.57 40.91 2.78
CA GLU A 275 24.51 40.41 3.67
C GLU A 275 23.12 40.85 3.21
N VAL A 276 22.98 42.11 2.82
CA VAL A 276 21.74 42.66 2.28
C VAL A 276 21.35 41.99 0.96
N LEU A 277 22.31 41.74 0.07
CA LEU A 277 22.08 40.98 -1.17
C LEU A 277 21.65 39.53 -0.87
N LEU A 278 22.32 38.86 0.07
CA LEU A 278 21.96 37.49 0.46
C LEU A 278 20.53 37.42 0.99
N LYS A 279 20.13 38.40 1.81
CA LYS A 279 18.74 38.49 2.30
C LYS A 279 17.73 38.77 1.19
N GLU A 280 18.10 39.58 0.19
CA GLU A 280 17.26 39.81 -0.98
C GLU A 280 17.03 38.51 -1.76
N LEU A 281 18.11 37.76 -2.01
CA LEU A 281 18.04 36.47 -2.72
C LEU A 281 17.21 35.45 -1.95
N GLU A 282 17.35 35.39 -0.62
CA GLU A 282 16.54 34.53 0.26
C GLU A 282 15.04 34.86 0.14
N ILE A 283 14.66 36.13 0.24
CA ILE A 283 13.26 36.58 0.09
C ILE A 283 12.72 36.26 -1.31
N ARG A 284 13.50 36.53 -2.36
CA ARG A 284 13.10 36.24 -3.75
C ARG A 284 12.95 34.74 -3.98
N GLN A 285 13.81 33.92 -3.41
CA GLN A 285 13.71 32.47 -3.50
C GLN A 285 12.48 31.94 -2.77
N ALA A 286 12.18 32.47 -1.57
CA ALA A 286 10.97 32.15 -0.83
C ALA A 286 9.70 32.51 -1.63
N LEU A 287 9.65 33.71 -2.21
CA LEU A 287 8.56 34.13 -3.10
C LEU A 287 8.40 33.23 -4.32
N LYS A 288 9.52 32.85 -4.95
CA LYS A 288 9.51 31.94 -6.10
C LYS A 288 8.93 30.59 -5.71
N ASN A 289 9.44 29.98 -4.64
CA ASN A 289 8.99 28.67 -4.17
C ASN A 289 7.50 28.69 -3.86
N LEU A 290 7.04 29.68 -3.10
CA LEU A 290 5.64 29.78 -2.71
C LEU A 290 4.72 30.00 -3.91
N ARG A 291 5.10 30.86 -4.87
CA ARG A 291 4.34 31.04 -6.12
C ARG A 291 4.35 29.79 -7.00
N THR A 292 5.45 29.06 -7.06
CA THR A 292 5.54 27.77 -7.77
C THR A 292 4.58 26.76 -7.15
N THR A 293 4.59 26.60 -5.82
CA THR A 293 3.67 25.71 -5.11
C THR A 293 2.20 26.09 -5.36
N LEU A 294 1.87 27.38 -5.31
CA LEU A 294 0.51 27.86 -5.64
C LEU A 294 0.10 27.52 -7.08
N ALA A 295 1.04 27.56 -8.02
CA ALA A 295 0.77 27.27 -9.43
C ALA A 295 0.63 25.77 -9.69
N GLU A 296 1.46 24.95 -9.05
CA GLU A 296 1.45 23.49 -9.19
C GLU A 296 0.24 22.86 -8.48
N GLU A 297 -0.09 23.31 -7.27
CA GLU A 297 -1.14 22.71 -6.44
C GLU A 297 -2.45 23.52 -6.46
N ASN A 298 -2.80 24.13 -7.60
CA ASN A 298 -4.04 24.91 -7.70
C ASN A 298 -5.30 24.06 -7.92
N THR A 299 -5.14 22.77 -8.19
CA THR A 299 -6.22 21.80 -8.43
C THR A 299 -6.46 20.95 -7.19
N TYR A 300 -7.66 20.36 -7.08
CA TYR A 300 -7.96 19.41 -5.98
C TYR A 300 -7.31 18.05 -6.20
N TYR A 301 -6.88 17.75 -7.42
CA TYR A 301 -6.20 16.53 -7.79
C TYR A 301 -5.45 16.75 -9.10
N ASP A 302 -4.40 15.98 -9.32
CA ASP A 302 -3.76 15.82 -10.63
C ASP A 302 -3.98 14.41 -11.16
N VAL A 303 -4.14 14.31 -12.48
CA VAL A 303 -4.17 13.02 -13.18
C VAL A 303 -2.77 12.75 -13.73
N LEU A 304 -2.09 11.76 -13.15
CA LEU A 304 -0.75 11.35 -13.55
C LEU A 304 -0.79 10.37 -14.73
N SER A 305 -1.80 9.52 -14.76
CA SER A 305 -2.10 8.62 -15.88
C SER A 305 -3.60 8.52 -16.07
N ASN A 306 -4.05 8.73 -17.29
CA ASN A 306 -5.45 8.55 -17.70
C ASN A 306 -5.79 7.06 -17.81
N PHE A 307 -7.08 6.76 -17.99
CA PHE A 307 -7.48 5.41 -18.37
C PHE A 307 -6.95 5.06 -19.76
N ASP A 308 -6.62 3.79 -19.96
CA ASP A 308 -6.33 3.26 -21.28
C ASP A 308 -7.58 3.31 -22.17
N GLY A 309 -7.38 3.65 -23.45
CA GLY A 309 -8.47 3.70 -24.43
C GLY A 309 -9.18 2.36 -24.64
N ILE A 310 -8.49 1.24 -24.38
CA ILE A 310 -9.05 -0.10 -24.43
C ILE A 310 -8.61 -0.85 -23.19
N GLY A 311 -9.57 -1.30 -22.37
CA GLY A 311 -9.26 -2.07 -21.18
C GLY A 311 -8.67 -3.44 -21.48
N SER A 312 -7.79 -3.87 -20.59
CA SER A 312 -7.19 -5.20 -20.62
C SER A 312 -8.20 -6.24 -20.12
N LYS A 313 -8.22 -7.43 -20.74
CA LYS A 313 -9.11 -8.51 -20.27
C LYS A 313 -8.59 -9.03 -18.93
N GLU A 314 -9.43 -9.00 -17.90
CA GLU A 314 -9.10 -9.59 -16.60
C GLU A 314 -9.07 -11.12 -16.75
N VAL A 315 -7.88 -11.72 -16.67
CA VAL A 315 -7.69 -13.17 -16.64
C VAL A 315 -7.58 -13.59 -15.17
N SER A 316 -8.72 -13.82 -14.52
CA SER A 316 -8.73 -14.19 -13.11
C SER A 316 -8.57 -15.71 -12.94
N PHE A 317 -7.48 -16.17 -12.32
CA PHE A 317 -7.30 -17.58 -11.93
C PHE A 317 -8.43 -18.10 -11.02
N LYS A 318 -9.10 -17.21 -10.27
CA LYS A 318 -10.27 -17.52 -9.42
C LYS A 318 -11.54 -17.88 -10.22
N GLN A 319 -11.55 -17.68 -11.54
CA GLN A 319 -12.70 -17.98 -12.41
C GLN A 319 -12.49 -19.21 -13.31
N ASN A 320 -11.47 -20.04 -13.05
CA ASN A 320 -11.32 -21.32 -13.76
C ASN A 320 -12.35 -22.34 -13.24
N PHE A 321 -13.64 -22.10 -13.48
CA PHE A 321 -14.74 -22.98 -13.10
C PHE A 321 -14.59 -24.38 -13.71
N THR A 322 -13.90 -24.48 -14.85
CA THR A 322 -13.46 -25.73 -15.45
C THR A 322 -12.66 -26.61 -14.48
N LEU A 323 -11.86 -26.04 -13.58
CA LEU A 323 -11.09 -26.77 -12.56
C LEU A 323 -11.75 -26.77 -11.18
N LEU A 324 -12.39 -25.66 -10.82
CA LEU A 324 -13.00 -25.49 -9.49
C LEU A 324 -14.21 -26.40 -9.28
N LEU A 325 -15.09 -26.55 -10.28
CA LEU A 325 -16.27 -27.43 -10.17
C LEU A 325 -15.90 -28.92 -10.00
N PRO A 326 -14.95 -29.49 -10.76
CA PRO A 326 -14.43 -30.84 -10.50
C PRO A 326 -13.91 -31.04 -9.07
N VAL A 327 -13.15 -30.07 -8.54
CA VAL A 327 -12.61 -30.15 -7.18
C VAL A 327 -13.72 -30.12 -6.14
N LEU A 328 -14.69 -29.21 -6.28
CA LEU A 328 -15.88 -29.17 -5.41
C LEU A 328 -16.68 -30.46 -5.50
N ALA A 329 -16.86 -31.01 -6.71
CA ALA A 329 -17.56 -32.28 -6.90
C ALA A 329 -16.83 -33.45 -6.23
N LEU A 330 -15.50 -33.49 -6.27
CA LEU A 330 -14.70 -34.48 -5.55
C LEU A 330 -14.85 -34.36 -4.04
N ILE A 331 -14.84 -33.13 -3.50
CA ILE A 331 -15.08 -32.87 -2.07
C ILE A 331 -16.51 -33.29 -1.68
N GLY A 332 -17.52 -32.99 -2.51
CA GLY A 332 -18.89 -33.44 -2.29
C GLY A 332 -19.01 -34.97 -2.27
N LEU A 333 -18.37 -35.66 -3.23
CA LEU A 333 -18.32 -37.12 -3.28
C LEU A 333 -17.61 -37.71 -2.06
N PHE A 334 -16.56 -37.05 -1.56
CA PHE A 334 -15.89 -37.44 -0.32
C PHE A 334 -16.87 -37.52 0.86
N PHE A 335 -17.61 -36.44 1.10
CA PHE A 335 -18.60 -36.40 2.17
C PHE A 335 -19.75 -37.38 1.94
N ALA A 336 -20.21 -37.55 0.70
CA ALA A 336 -21.26 -38.50 0.37
C ALA A 336 -20.83 -39.96 0.68
N PHE A 337 -19.65 -40.38 0.24
CA PHE A 337 -19.14 -41.72 0.51
C PHE A 337 -18.86 -41.94 2.00
N PHE A 338 -18.36 -40.92 2.69
CA PHE A 338 -18.15 -40.98 4.14
C PHE A 338 -19.49 -41.12 4.87
N GLY A 339 -20.49 -40.31 4.53
CA GLY A 339 -21.84 -40.36 5.10
C GLY A 339 -22.53 -41.71 4.88
N ILE A 340 -22.45 -42.28 3.67
CA ILE A 340 -23.00 -43.62 3.38
C ILE A 340 -22.30 -44.69 4.22
N LYS A 341 -20.98 -44.63 4.39
CA LYS A 341 -20.26 -45.58 5.24
C LYS A 341 -20.64 -45.45 6.72
N VAL A 342 -20.75 -44.23 7.23
CA VAL A 342 -21.17 -43.97 8.63
C VAL A 342 -22.60 -44.47 8.83
N PHE A 343 -23.51 -44.19 7.91
CA PHE A 343 -24.89 -44.68 7.96
C PHE A 343 -24.97 -46.21 7.95
N ASN A 344 -24.23 -46.87 7.06
CA ASN A 344 -24.17 -48.34 7.02
C ASN A 344 -23.50 -48.93 8.26
N PHE A 345 -22.50 -48.25 8.83
CA PHE A 345 -21.87 -48.66 10.08
C PHE A 345 -22.86 -48.60 11.24
N ILE A 346 -23.63 -47.51 11.38
CA ILE A 346 -24.68 -47.35 12.40
C ILE A 346 -25.78 -48.41 12.21
N LYS A 347 -26.22 -48.65 10.97
CA LYS A 347 -27.28 -49.63 10.67
C LYS A 347 -26.89 -51.07 11.00
N ASN A 348 -25.61 -51.41 10.90
CA ASN A 348 -25.07 -52.73 11.19
C ASN A 348 -24.37 -52.79 12.57
N TYR A 349 -24.66 -51.82 13.46
CA TYR A 349 -24.05 -51.74 14.79
C TYR A 349 -24.80 -52.56 15.85
N ASP A 350 -25.78 -53.36 15.46
CA ASP A 350 -26.43 -54.38 16.30
C ASP A 350 -25.87 -55.79 16.03
#